data_AF-A0ABD3P4J3-F1
#
_entry.id   AF-A0ABD3P4J3-F1
#
_cell.length_a   1.000
_cell.length_b   1.000
_cell.length_c   1.000
_cell.angle_alpha   90.00
_cell.angle_beta   90.00
_cell.angle_gamma   90.00
#
_symmetry.space_group_name_H-M   'P 1'
#
loop_
_entity.id
_entity.type
_entity.pdbx_description
1 polymer ?
#
loop_
_entity_poly.entity_id
_entity_poly.type
_entity_poly.pdbx_seq_one_letter_code
_entity_poly.pdbx_strand_id
1 'polypeptide(L)'
;MTHQPEFCRENDERYAGCRDHQESWEGQLTIHGLWPNRNDGSYPSSCTNEALDPALLSDLSSDLGSKWPNVKAMSGSEHASFWSHEWSKHGTCSGLDQRSYFATALGLLLPTPPVVGERYGSVVTREDLIGGYDDGLGTAGGGGGGGGAAVLVCKNGYLSEVRVCYEKVDGSGAVGARMACPDVILREDNCGDQIEIASFDDNDDATHSTTTTGGAAAETVAIE
;
A
#
# COMPACT_ATOMS: atom_id res chain seq x y z
N MET A 1 1.33 0.55 -1.39
CA MET A 1 0.34 -0.23 -2.15
C MET A 1 0.62 -1.71 -1.88
N THR A 2 -0.37 -2.54 -1.62
CA THR A 2 -0.22 -3.97 -1.27
C THR A 2 -0.57 -4.92 -2.42
N HIS A 3 0.14 -6.06 -2.47
CA HIS A 3 -0.07 -7.16 -3.42
C HIS A 3 -0.97 -8.22 -2.76
N GLN A 4 -2.29 -8.10 -2.96
CA GLN A 4 -3.30 -8.89 -2.26
C GLN A 4 -3.08 -10.43 -2.28
N PRO A 5 -2.57 -11.05 -3.37
CA PRO A 5 -2.28 -12.48 -3.38
C PRO A 5 -1.32 -12.96 -2.29
N GLU A 6 -0.34 -12.16 -1.86
CA GLU A 6 0.62 -12.57 -0.81
C GLU A 6 -0.10 -12.81 0.53
N PHE A 7 -1.04 -11.93 0.88
CA PHE A 7 -1.90 -12.12 2.04
C PHE A 7 -2.79 -13.36 1.89
N CYS A 8 -3.30 -13.62 0.68
CA CYS A 8 -4.22 -14.71 0.41
C CYS A 8 -3.57 -16.09 0.39
N ARG A 9 -2.28 -16.22 0.04
CA ARG A 9 -1.48 -17.47 0.12
C ARG A 9 -1.47 -18.18 1.49
N GLU A 10 -1.96 -17.53 2.53
CA GLU A 10 -2.07 -18.11 3.89
C GLU A 10 -3.48 -18.00 4.47
N ASN A 11 -4.45 -17.52 3.69
CA ASN A 11 -5.79 -17.19 4.19
C ASN A 11 -6.95 -17.48 3.21
N ASP A 12 -6.74 -18.21 2.11
CA ASP A 12 -7.80 -18.57 1.15
C ASP A 12 -9.05 -19.20 1.81
N GLU A 13 -8.88 -20.33 2.51
CA GLU A 13 -9.95 -21.01 3.24
C GLU A 13 -10.66 -20.10 4.27
N ARG A 14 -9.97 -19.04 4.72
CA ARG A 14 -10.38 -18.16 5.82
C ARG A 14 -11.18 -16.94 5.36
N TYR A 15 -10.93 -16.42 4.15
CA TYR A 15 -11.52 -15.18 3.67
C TYR A 15 -12.07 -15.33 2.25
N ALA A 16 -13.38 -15.11 2.10
CA ALA A 16 -14.05 -15.31 0.82
C ALA A 16 -13.48 -14.43 -0.31
N GLY A 17 -13.02 -13.21 -0.03
CA GLY A 17 -12.38 -12.33 -1.03
C GLY A 17 -10.96 -12.75 -1.44
N CYS A 18 -10.39 -13.81 -0.85
CA CYS A 18 -9.19 -14.47 -1.37
C CYS A 18 -9.54 -15.56 -2.39
N ARG A 19 -10.55 -16.40 -2.08
CA ARG A 19 -10.98 -17.54 -2.92
C ARG A 19 -11.82 -17.13 -4.12
N ASP A 20 -12.73 -16.18 -3.91
CA ASP A 20 -13.68 -15.69 -4.90
C ASP A 20 -13.36 -14.20 -5.18
N HIS A 21 -12.08 -13.90 -5.48
CA HIS A 21 -11.55 -12.55 -5.66
C HIS A 21 -12.12 -11.85 -6.92
N GLN A 22 -11.88 -10.54 -7.04
CA GLN A 22 -12.24 -9.79 -8.26
C GLN A 22 -11.07 -9.80 -9.25
N GLU A 23 -11.34 -10.07 -10.53
CA GLU A 23 -10.36 -10.03 -11.64
C GLU A 23 -9.52 -8.73 -11.66
N SER A 24 -10.10 -7.61 -11.23
CA SER A 24 -9.41 -6.31 -11.12
C SER A 24 -8.26 -6.26 -10.10
N TRP A 25 -8.10 -7.28 -9.25
CA TRP A 25 -7.01 -7.40 -8.28
C TRP A 25 -5.90 -8.34 -8.78
N GLU A 26 -6.11 -9.07 -9.88
CA GLU A 26 -5.11 -9.98 -10.44
C GLU A 26 -3.96 -9.21 -11.11
N GLY A 27 -2.71 -9.53 -10.72
CA GLY A 27 -1.53 -8.86 -11.24
C GLY A 27 -1.49 -7.34 -10.97
N GLN A 28 -2.29 -6.84 -10.02
CA GLN A 28 -2.37 -5.42 -9.66
C GLN A 28 -2.01 -5.18 -8.19
N LEU A 29 -1.27 -4.10 -7.93
CA LEU A 29 -1.23 -3.55 -6.58
C LEU A 29 -2.50 -2.74 -6.30
N THR A 30 -2.88 -2.73 -5.04
CA THR A 30 -4.00 -1.94 -4.51
C THR A 30 -3.54 -1.09 -3.33
N ILE A 31 -4.36 -0.15 -2.87
CA ILE A 31 -4.03 0.70 -1.71
C ILE A 31 -4.21 -0.11 -0.42
N HIS A 32 -3.22 -0.09 0.49
CA HIS A 32 -3.42 -0.45 1.90
C HIS A 32 -3.88 0.82 2.65
N GLY A 33 -3.16 1.94 2.47
CA GLY A 33 -3.65 3.26 2.90
C GLY A 33 -2.72 4.45 2.64
N LEU A 34 -3.23 5.64 2.95
CA LEU A 34 -2.51 6.93 2.88
C LEU A 34 -2.17 7.35 4.31
N TRP A 35 -0.95 7.10 4.75
CA TRP A 35 -0.59 7.17 6.16
C TRP A 35 0.25 8.42 6.48
N PRO A 36 -0.28 9.39 7.25
CA PRO A 36 0.53 10.41 7.87
C PRO A 36 1.54 9.73 8.80
N ASN A 37 2.82 9.98 8.56
CA ASN A 37 3.94 9.25 9.16
C ASN A 37 4.97 10.27 9.70
N ARG A 38 6.18 9.86 10.05
CA ARG A 38 7.24 10.73 10.55
C ARG A 38 8.64 10.27 10.10
N ASN A 39 9.60 11.20 9.94
CA ASN A 39 10.87 10.97 9.20
C ASN A 39 11.82 9.95 9.86
N ASP A 40 11.55 9.63 11.11
CA ASP A 40 12.23 8.72 12.03
C ASP A 40 11.27 7.60 12.54
N GLY A 41 10.09 7.45 11.93
CA GLY A 41 9.37 6.18 11.86
C GLY A 41 8.23 5.99 12.85
N SER A 42 7.61 7.07 13.36
CA SER A 42 6.33 6.97 14.08
C SER A 42 5.24 7.59 13.24
N TYR A 43 4.00 7.23 13.50
CA TYR A 43 2.85 7.85 12.86
C TYR A 43 1.95 8.41 13.97
N PRO A 44 1.35 9.61 13.78
CA PRO A 44 0.14 9.94 14.53
C PRO A 44 -0.94 8.89 14.23
N SER A 45 -1.72 8.48 15.24
CA SER A 45 -2.76 7.46 15.11
C SER A 45 -4.00 7.86 15.90
N SER A 46 -5.18 7.64 15.32
CA SER A 46 -6.49 7.86 15.98
C SER A 46 -6.64 9.25 16.60
N CYS A 47 -6.35 10.27 15.80
CA CYS A 47 -6.27 11.66 16.27
C CYS A 47 -7.62 12.27 16.65
N THR A 48 -8.72 11.72 16.14
CA THR A 48 -10.09 12.08 16.54
C THR A 48 -10.96 10.83 16.70
N ASN A 49 -12.12 10.97 17.35
CA ASN A 49 -13.15 9.92 17.41
C ASN A 49 -14.18 10.06 16.27
N GLU A 50 -13.79 10.67 15.15
CA GLU A 50 -14.68 10.89 14.00
C GLU A 50 -14.88 9.58 13.23
N ALA A 51 -16.11 9.07 13.27
CA ALA A 51 -16.49 7.90 12.46
C ALA A 51 -16.58 8.27 10.97
N LEU A 52 -16.19 7.32 10.11
CA LEU A 52 -16.42 7.42 8.67
C LEU A 52 -17.93 7.43 8.38
N ASP A 53 -18.40 8.37 7.57
CA ASP A 53 -19.71 8.35 6.94
C ASP A 53 -19.57 7.81 5.49
N PRO A 54 -19.97 6.56 5.20
CA PRO A 54 -19.87 5.99 3.87
C PRO A 54 -20.68 6.74 2.79
N ALA A 55 -21.66 7.58 3.16
CA ALA A 55 -22.40 8.39 2.19
C ALA A 55 -21.48 9.42 1.50
N LEU A 56 -20.45 9.91 2.20
CA LEU A 56 -19.45 10.83 1.66
C LEU A 56 -18.50 10.17 0.64
N LEU A 57 -18.50 8.83 0.55
CA LEU A 57 -17.71 8.06 -0.42
C LEU A 57 -18.55 7.47 -1.56
N SER A 58 -19.83 7.83 -1.64
CA SER A 58 -20.77 7.22 -2.60
C SER A 58 -20.33 7.37 -4.06
N ASP A 59 -19.73 8.51 -4.43
CA ASP A 59 -19.18 8.76 -5.76
C ASP A 59 -17.82 8.10 -6.02
N LEU A 60 -17.07 7.75 -4.96
CA LEU A 60 -15.79 7.03 -5.03
C LEU A 60 -15.94 5.51 -4.96
N SER A 61 -17.14 5.00 -4.66
CA SER A 61 -17.38 3.60 -4.28
C SER A 61 -16.87 2.55 -5.27
N SER A 62 -16.97 2.80 -6.58
CA SER A 62 -16.48 1.87 -7.63
C SER A 62 -14.95 1.87 -7.75
N ASP A 63 -14.31 3.02 -7.54
CA ASP A 63 -12.86 3.12 -7.50
C ASP A 63 -12.31 2.47 -6.22
N LEU A 64 -12.94 2.71 -5.06
CA LEU A 64 -12.54 2.09 -3.81
C LEU A 64 -12.71 0.55 -3.82
N GLY A 65 -13.79 0.02 -4.40
CA GLY A 65 -13.99 -1.43 -4.52
C GLY A 65 -12.94 -2.15 -5.38
N SER A 66 -12.41 -1.47 -6.41
CA SER A 66 -11.40 -2.02 -7.32
C SER A 66 -9.96 -1.74 -6.87
N LYS A 67 -9.68 -0.55 -6.33
CA LYS A 67 -8.33 -0.05 -6.04
C LYS A 67 -7.96 -0.01 -4.55
N TRP A 68 -8.93 -0.08 -3.63
CA TRP A 68 -8.70 -0.12 -2.18
C TRP A 68 -9.59 -1.19 -1.52
N PRO A 69 -9.53 -2.46 -1.96
CA PRO A 69 -10.43 -3.49 -1.49
C PRO A 69 -10.11 -3.92 -0.06
N ASN A 70 -11.15 -4.37 0.65
CA ASN A 70 -10.94 -5.27 1.79
C ASN A 70 -10.94 -6.71 1.27
N VAL A 71 -9.77 -7.26 0.96
CA VAL A 71 -9.62 -8.64 0.45
C VAL A 71 -10.19 -9.71 1.40
N LYS A 72 -10.44 -9.36 2.67
CA LYS A 72 -11.06 -10.27 3.64
C LYS A 72 -12.55 -10.52 3.36
N ALA A 73 -13.15 -9.79 2.42
CA ALA A 73 -14.57 -9.78 2.13
C ALA A 73 -14.88 -9.68 0.62
N MET A 74 -16.07 -10.13 0.24
CA MET A 74 -16.47 -10.28 -1.17
C MET A 74 -16.75 -8.95 -1.88
N SER A 75 -17.61 -8.12 -1.28
CA SER A 75 -18.17 -6.96 -1.96
C SER A 75 -18.82 -5.96 -1.00
N GLY A 76 -19.10 -4.76 -1.50
CA GLY A 76 -20.04 -3.82 -0.89
C GLY A 76 -19.66 -3.34 0.51
N SER A 77 -20.62 -3.34 1.44
CA SER A 77 -20.50 -2.73 2.76
C SER A 77 -19.43 -3.35 3.67
N GLU A 78 -18.95 -4.56 3.36
CA GLU A 78 -17.87 -5.19 4.14
C GLU A 78 -16.50 -4.55 3.85
N HIS A 79 -16.30 -3.94 2.68
CA HIS A 79 -15.10 -3.13 2.43
C HIS A 79 -15.08 -1.85 3.28
N ALA A 80 -16.25 -1.28 3.58
CA ALA A 80 -16.36 -0.09 4.43
C ALA A 80 -15.86 -0.34 5.87
N SER A 81 -15.72 -1.59 6.33
CA SER A 81 -15.07 -1.89 7.61
C SER A 81 -13.57 -1.61 7.60
N PHE A 82 -12.89 -1.87 6.48
CA PHE A 82 -11.48 -1.55 6.28
C PHE A 82 -11.29 -0.05 6.05
N TRP A 83 -12.11 0.58 5.20
CA TRP A 83 -12.10 2.04 5.03
C TRP A 83 -12.37 2.77 6.36
N SER A 84 -13.25 2.24 7.22
CA SER A 84 -13.47 2.79 8.57
C SER A 84 -12.25 2.64 9.48
N HIS A 85 -11.47 1.56 9.36
CA HIS A 85 -10.21 1.40 10.08
C HIS A 85 -9.18 2.42 9.60
N GLU A 86 -8.98 2.51 8.29
CA GLU A 86 -8.01 3.42 7.66
C GLU A 86 -8.34 4.89 7.93
N TRP A 87 -9.61 5.28 7.83
CA TRP A 87 -10.05 6.60 8.25
C TRP A 87 -9.80 6.84 9.75
N SER A 88 -10.31 5.96 10.63
CA SER A 88 -10.20 6.12 12.08
C SER A 88 -8.75 6.24 12.54
N LYS A 89 -7.88 5.33 12.07
CA LYS A 89 -6.48 5.20 12.48
C LYS A 89 -5.58 6.25 11.83
N HIS A 90 -5.70 6.49 10.53
CA HIS A 90 -4.77 7.32 9.76
C HIS A 90 -5.42 8.57 9.17
N GLY A 91 -6.61 8.45 8.59
CA GLY A 91 -7.33 9.57 7.97
C GLY A 91 -7.61 10.74 8.92
N THR A 92 -8.03 10.46 10.16
CA THR A 92 -8.23 11.47 11.23
C THR A 92 -6.96 12.27 11.56
N CYS A 93 -5.77 11.78 11.20
CA CYS A 93 -4.48 12.43 11.41
C CYS A 93 -3.93 13.14 10.15
N SER A 94 -4.62 13.06 9.01
CA SER A 94 -4.16 13.66 7.74
C SER A 94 -4.25 15.19 7.77
N GLY A 95 -5.40 15.71 8.22
CA GLY A 95 -5.81 17.11 8.06
C GLY A 95 -6.80 17.33 6.90
N LEU A 96 -7.09 16.29 6.12
CA LEU A 96 -8.10 16.26 5.07
C LEU A 96 -9.48 15.90 5.66
N ASP A 97 -10.55 16.31 4.98
CA ASP A 97 -11.88 15.73 5.21
C ASP A 97 -11.95 14.29 4.69
N GLN A 98 -12.99 13.56 5.12
CA GLN A 98 -13.19 12.14 4.80
C GLN A 98 -13.13 11.86 3.30
N ARG A 99 -13.87 12.60 2.47
CA ARG A 99 -13.92 12.35 1.03
C ARG A 99 -12.60 12.75 0.36
N SER A 100 -12.01 13.87 0.77
CA SER A 100 -10.71 14.31 0.24
C SER A 100 -9.58 13.33 0.58
N TYR A 101 -9.60 12.69 1.75
CA TYR A 101 -8.64 11.64 2.12
C TYR A 101 -8.68 10.45 1.14
N PHE A 102 -9.86 9.86 0.93
CA PHE A 102 -10.01 8.73 0.00
C PHE A 102 -9.75 9.10 -1.45
N ALA A 103 -10.21 10.28 -1.91
CA ALA A 103 -9.94 10.77 -3.26
C ALA A 103 -8.45 11.04 -3.50
N THR A 104 -7.72 11.54 -2.49
CA THR A 104 -6.27 11.80 -2.57
C THR A 104 -5.50 10.49 -2.69
N ALA A 105 -5.82 9.48 -1.86
CA ALA A 105 -5.17 8.17 -1.96
C ALA A 105 -5.41 7.51 -3.33
N LEU A 106 -6.65 7.54 -3.84
CA LEU A 106 -7.01 7.04 -5.16
C LEU A 106 -6.26 7.74 -6.31
N GLY A 107 -5.97 9.04 -6.17
CA GLY A 107 -5.22 9.82 -7.13
C GLY A 107 -3.70 9.65 -7.07
N LEU A 108 -3.18 8.99 -6.03
CA LEU A 108 -1.75 8.79 -5.77
C LEU A 108 -1.30 7.31 -5.84
N LEU A 109 -2.25 6.40 -6.14
CA LEU A 109 -1.96 5.02 -6.53
C LEU A 109 -1.13 5.01 -7.81
N LEU A 110 0.11 4.54 -7.71
CA LEU A 110 0.99 4.37 -8.87
C LEU A 110 0.51 3.17 -9.73
N PRO A 111 0.73 3.20 -11.05
CA PRO A 111 0.45 2.05 -11.90
C PRO A 111 1.32 0.85 -11.49
N THR A 112 0.73 -0.34 -11.51
CA THR A 112 1.47 -1.58 -11.28
C THR A 112 2.48 -1.80 -12.42
N PRO A 113 3.77 -2.06 -12.13
CA PRO A 113 4.76 -2.44 -13.13
C PRO A 113 4.30 -3.67 -13.93
N PRO A 114 4.40 -3.67 -15.28
CA PRO A 114 3.92 -4.78 -16.11
C PRO A 114 4.44 -6.16 -15.67
N VAL A 115 5.68 -6.22 -15.16
CA VAL A 115 6.31 -7.46 -14.68
C VAL A 115 5.50 -8.17 -13.60
N VAL A 116 4.70 -7.48 -12.78
CA VAL A 116 3.85 -8.11 -11.74
C VAL A 116 2.70 -8.90 -12.36
N GLY A 117 2.12 -8.41 -13.46
CA GLY A 117 1.07 -9.13 -14.21
C GLY A 117 1.64 -10.13 -15.21
N GLU A 118 2.72 -9.79 -15.90
CA GLU A 118 3.39 -10.66 -16.89
C GLU A 118 4.08 -11.88 -16.25
N ARG A 119 4.41 -11.80 -14.96
CA ARG A 119 5.13 -12.83 -14.19
C ARG A 119 4.37 -13.22 -12.92
N TYR A 120 3.04 -13.16 -12.98
CA TYR A 120 2.14 -13.60 -11.92
C TYR A 120 2.37 -15.09 -11.58
N GLY A 121 2.50 -15.44 -10.30
CA GLY A 121 2.88 -16.80 -9.87
C GLY A 121 4.32 -17.16 -10.23
N SER A 122 5.29 -16.22 -10.10
CA SER A 122 6.69 -16.45 -10.49
C SER A 122 7.72 -15.47 -9.90
N VAL A 123 8.98 -15.92 -9.87
CA VAL A 123 10.16 -15.09 -9.56
C VAL A 123 10.39 -13.99 -10.60
N VAL A 124 10.49 -12.74 -10.13
CA VAL A 124 11.00 -11.57 -10.85
C VAL A 124 12.34 -11.11 -10.26
N THR A 125 13.10 -10.30 -11.00
CA THR A 125 14.25 -9.61 -10.38
C THR A 125 13.80 -8.34 -9.68
N ARG A 126 14.56 -7.94 -8.66
CA ARG A 126 14.40 -6.64 -8.00
C ARG A 126 14.55 -5.47 -8.97
N GLU A 127 15.42 -5.60 -9.98
CA GLU A 127 15.69 -4.58 -11.00
C GLU A 127 14.47 -4.33 -11.90
N ASP A 128 13.82 -5.39 -12.39
CA ASP A 128 12.58 -5.30 -13.19
C ASP A 128 11.46 -4.59 -12.42
N LEU A 129 11.30 -4.92 -11.13
CA LEU A 129 10.24 -4.38 -10.29
C LEU A 129 10.49 -2.92 -9.91
N ILE A 130 11.70 -2.56 -9.47
CA ILE A 130 12.02 -1.18 -9.07
C ILE A 130 12.09 -0.24 -10.27
N GLY A 131 12.53 -0.73 -11.44
CA GLY A 131 12.56 0.03 -12.69
C GLY A 131 11.17 0.47 -13.17
N GLY A 132 10.11 -0.25 -12.78
CA GLY A 132 8.72 0.17 -13.02
C GLY A 132 8.25 1.36 -12.18
N TYR A 133 9.00 1.75 -11.14
CA TYR A 133 8.70 2.88 -10.26
C TYR A 133 9.71 4.04 -10.35
N ASP A 134 10.79 3.91 -11.11
CA ASP A 134 11.75 4.99 -11.33
C ASP A 134 11.13 6.06 -12.25
N ASP A 135 10.82 7.21 -11.67
CA ASP A 135 10.31 8.40 -12.36
C ASP A 135 11.45 9.27 -12.95
N GLY A 136 12.64 8.71 -13.08
CA GLY A 136 13.86 9.40 -13.51
C GLY A 136 14.55 10.15 -12.37
N LEU A 137 14.14 9.88 -11.12
CA LEU A 137 14.66 10.55 -9.93
C LEU A 137 15.69 9.69 -9.16
N GLY A 138 15.93 8.46 -9.65
CA GLY A 138 17.08 7.64 -9.31
C GLY A 138 16.80 6.58 -8.23
N THR A 139 17.19 5.35 -8.53
CA THR A 139 17.27 4.28 -7.52
C THR A 139 18.26 4.66 -6.41
N ALA A 140 17.99 4.22 -5.18
CA ALA A 140 18.74 4.62 -3.98
C ALA A 140 20.13 3.95 -3.86
N GLY A 141 20.98 4.14 -4.88
CA GLY A 141 22.35 3.62 -4.99
C GLY A 141 23.46 4.59 -4.55
N GLY A 142 23.12 5.60 -3.76
CA GLY A 142 24.06 6.55 -3.14
C GLY A 142 24.37 7.81 -3.97
N GLY A 143 24.15 8.99 -3.38
CA GLY A 143 24.81 10.23 -3.85
C GLY A 143 23.94 11.47 -4.16
N GLY A 144 22.63 11.46 -3.90
CA GLY A 144 21.78 12.66 -3.96
C GLY A 144 21.23 12.98 -5.37
N GLY A 145 19.92 13.19 -5.47
CA GLY A 145 19.25 13.34 -6.77
C GLY A 145 17.81 13.87 -6.76
N GLY A 146 17.09 13.74 -5.63
CA GLY A 146 15.82 14.48 -5.44
C GLY A 146 14.54 13.78 -5.89
N GLY A 147 14.36 12.48 -5.62
CA GLY A 147 13.02 11.88 -5.71
C GLY A 147 12.88 10.46 -5.18
N GLY A 148 11.73 9.87 -5.51
CA GLY A 148 11.02 8.98 -4.60
C GLY A 148 11.26 7.50 -4.79
N ALA A 149 12.47 7.03 -4.48
CA ALA A 149 12.77 5.60 -4.37
C ALA A 149 11.64 4.84 -3.64
N ALA A 150 11.05 3.86 -4.33
CA ALA A 150 10.02 3.00 -3.77
C ALA A 150 10.66 1.95 -2.85
N VAL A 151 9.98 1.65 -1.76
CA VAL A 151 10.40 0.70 -0.72
C VAL A 151 9.67 -0.61 -0.93
N LEU A 152 10.41 -1.69 -1.18
CA LEU A 152 9.87 -3.01 -1.48
C LEU A 152 9.81 -3.85 -0.20
N VAL A 153 8.60 -4.17 0.26
CA VAL A 153 8.36 -5.01 1.44
C VAL A 153 7.90 -6.39 1.00
N CYS A 154 8.71 -7.39 1.34
CA CYS A 154 8.49 -8.79 1.10
C CYS A 154 8.16 -9.53 2.40
N LYS A 155 7.32 -10.55 2.28
CA LYS A 155 7.04 -11.53 3.34
C LYS A 155 7.36 -12.92 2.79
N ASN A 156 8.29 -13.61 3.46
CA ASN A 156 8.76 -14.94 3.08
C ASN A 156 9.28 -15.06 1.63
N GLY A 157 9.85 -13.98 1.09
CA GLY A 157 10.34 -13.88 -0.30
C GLY A 157 9.32 -13.38 -1.32
N TYR A 158 8.04 -13.32 -0.95
CA TYR A 158 6.95 -12.82 -1.80
C TYR A 158 6.75 -11.33 -1.63
N LEU A 159 6.48 -10.60 -2.73
CA LEU A 159 6.10 -9.19 -2.68
C LEU A 159 4.79 -9.03 -1.90
N SER A 160 4.81 -8.23 -0.82
CA SER A 160 3.65 -7.96 0.03
C SER A 160 3.19 -6.51 -0.12
N GLU A 161 4.13 -5.55 -0.14
CA GLU A 161 3.84 -4.13 -0.35
C GLU A 161 4.94 -3.39 -1.13
N VAL A 162 4.56 -2.30 -1.78
CA VAL A 162 5.43 -1.28 -2.36
C VAL A 162 5.05 0.07 -1.78
N ARG A 163 5.91 0.66 -0.96
CA ARG A 163 5.64 1.92 -0.25
C ARG A 163 6.31 3.09 -0.96
N VAL A 164 5.62 4.23 -1.05
CA VAL A 164 6.15 5.48 -1.65
C VAL A 164 5.78 6.68 -0.79
N CYS A 165 6.65 7.69 -0.75
CA CYS A 165 6.49 8.84 0.13
C CYS A 165 6.21 10.12 -0.64
N TYR A 166 5.43 11.00 -0.02
CA TYR A 166 5.03 12.29 -0.56
C TYR A 166 5.19 13.38 0.50
N GLU A 167 5.45 14.61 0.06
CA GLU A 167 5.53 15.77 0.94
C GLU A 167 4.17 16.02 1.62
N LYS A 168 4.17 16.46 2.88
CA LYS A 168 2.97 16.99 3.54
C LYS A 168 2.98 18.51 3.44
N VAL A 169 1.90 19.10 2.92
CA VAL A 169 1.75 20.56 2.87
C VAL A 169 1.28 21.07 4.23
N ASP A 170 2.17 21.82 4.90
CA ASP A 170 1.94 22.38 6.23
C ASP A 170 0.59 23.11 6.37
N GLY A 171 -0.07 22.91 7.51
CA GLY A 171 -1.31 23.59 7.89
C GLY A 171 -2.56 23.21 7.08
N SER A 172 -2.45 22.41 6.01
CA SER A 172 -3.58 22.04 5.14
C SER A 172 -3.86 20.53 5.07
N GLY A 173 -2.88 19.68 5.38
CA GLY A 173 -3.00 18.23 5.22
C GLY A 173 -2.98 17.75 3.76
N ALA A 174 -2.89 18.66 2.78
CA ALA A 174 -2.73 18.31 1.38
C ALA A 174 -1.39 17.60 1.13
N VAL A 175 -1.37 16.75 0.12
CA VAL A 175 -0.18 16.00 -0.29
C VAL A 175 0.53 16.75 -1.42
N GLY A 176 1.85 16.90 -1.29
CA GLY A 176 2.73 17.61 -2.22
C GLY A 176 3.40 16.69 -3.24
N ALA A 177 4.66 16.97 -3.59
CA ALA A 177 5.38 16.17 -4.57
C ALA A 177 5.74 14.77 -4.03
N ARG A 178 5.97 13.81 -4.93
CA ARG A 178 6.63 12.54 -4.58
C ARG A 178 8.06 12.85 -4.14
N MET A 179 8.47 12.31 -3.00
CA MET A 179 9.78 12.59 -2.38
C MET A 179 10.51 11.28 -2.06
N ALA A 180 11.83 11.37 -1.88
CA ALA A 180 12.61 10.29 -1.27
C ALA A 180 11.98 9.91 0.08
N CYS A 181 11.69 8.62 0.28
CA CYS A 181 11.21 8.17 1.58
C CYS A 181 12.24 8.49 2.68
N PRO A 182 11.81 8.80 3.91
CA PRO A 182 12.74 9.01 5.01
C PRO A 182 13.57 7.76 5.30
N ASP A 183 14.78 8.00 5.79
CA ASP A 183 15.83 7.02 6.12
C ASP A 183 15.35 5.77 6.87
N VAL A 184 14.31 5.88 7.69
CA VAL A 184 13.69 4.77 8.44
C VAL A 184 12.76 3.91 7.60
N ILE A 185 11.98 4.51 6.70
CA ILE A 185 11.09 3.80 5.78
C ILE A 185 11.94 3.12 4.69
N LEU A 186 13.04 3.76 4.27
CA LEU A 186 14.05 3.12 3.41
C LEU A 186 14.71 1.89 4.05
N ARG A 187 14.65 1.73 5.38
CA ARG A 187 15.13 0.53 6.11
C ARG A 187 14.06 -0.55 6.32
N GLU A 188 12.82 -0.27 5.94
CA GLU A 188 11.75 -1.29 5.92
C GLU A 188 11.80 -2.12 4.64
N ASP A 189 12.59 -1.69 3.63
CA ASP A 189 12.89 -2.48 2.44
C ASP A 189 13.68 -3.74 2.83
N ASN A 190 13.09 -4.90 2.54
CA ASN A 190 13.61 -6.21 2.92
C ASN A 190 13.56 -7.25 1.79
N CYS A 191 13.17 -6.84 0.57
CA CYS A 191 13.14 -7.72 -0.60
C CYS A 191 14.55 -8.01 -1.15
N GLY A 192 14.86 -9.27 -1.42
CA GLY A 192 16.12 -9.68 -2.06
C GLY A 192 16.20 -9.35 -3.55
N ASP A 193 17.30 -9.76 -4.20
CA ASP A 193 17.51 -9.58 -5.65
C ASP A 193 16.51 -10.39 -6.51
N GLN A 194 15.94 -11.44 -5.93
CA GLN A 194 14.86 -12.25 -6.48
C GLN A 194 13.63 -12.12 -5.58
N ILE A 195 12.46 -11.92 -6.18
CA ILE A 195 11.19 -11.66 -5.49
C ILE A 195 10.13 -12.56 -6.12
N GLU A 196 9.38 -13.31 -5.30
CA GLU A 196 8.23 -14.07 -5.78
C GLU A 196 7.02 -13.15 -5.94
N ILE A 197 6.37 -13.17 -7.10
CA ILE A 197 5.09 -12.49 -7.30
C ILE A 197 3.98 -13.52 -7.09
N ALA A 198 3.29 -13.44 -5.96
CA ALA A 198 2.20 -14.34 -5.63
C ALA A 198 1.04 -14.26 -6.64
N SER A 199 0.41 -15.39 -6.95
CA SER A 199 -0.92 -15.45 -7.58
C SER A 199 -2.00 -15.87 -6.56
N PHE A 200 -3.29 -15.65 -6.87
CA PHE A 200 -4.38 -16.20 -6.04
C PHE A 200 -4.40 -17.74 -6.11
N ASP A 201 -4.00 -18.31 -7.24
CA ASP A 201 -3.92 -19.77 -7.49
C ASP A 201 -2.77 -20.47 -6.74
N ASP A 202 -1.80 -19.73 -6.18
CA ASP A 202 -0.65 -20.27 -5.42
C ASP A 202 -1.04 -21.10 -4.18
N ASN A 203 -2.30 -21.03 -3.75
CA ASN A 203 -2.83 -21.72 -2.56
C ASN A 203 -2.87 -23.25 -2.67
N ASP A 204 -2.72 -23.81 -3.87
CA ASP A 204 -2.66 -25.27 -4.08
C ASP A 204 -1.37 -25.93 -3.52
N ASP A 205 -0.33 -25.18 -3.07
CA ASP A 205 1.01 -25.78 -2.74
C ASP A 205 1.71 -25.41 -1.41
N ALA A 206 1.66 -24.17 -0.86
CA ALA A 206 2.64 -23.75 0.19
C ALA A 206 2.15 -22.86 1.37
N THR A 207 2.79 -22.96 2.56
CA THR A 207 2.38 -22.29 3.83
C THR A 207 3.54 -21.64 4.65
N HIS A 208 3.21 -20.74 5.61
CA HIS A 208 3.94 -20.25 6.83
C HIS A 208 4.82 -18.95 6.85
N SER A 209 4.27 -17.84 7.43
CA SER A 209 4.67 -17.05 8.65
C SER A 209 6.00 -16.23 8.75
N THR A 210 6.17 -15.09 9.48
CA THR A 210 5.29 -14.06 10.12
C THR A 210 6.08 -12.81 10.69
N THR A 211 5.44 -11.62 10.84
CA THR A 211 5.66 -10.50 11.86
C THR A 211 6.99 -9.67 11.90
N THR A 212 7.10 -8.37 11.52
CA THR A 212 6.85 -7.00 12.18
C THR A 212 7.52 -6.69 13.56
N THR A 213 7.88 -5.48 14.07
CA THR A 213 7.73 -3.98 13.82
C THR A 213 8.85 -3.21 14.62
N GLY A 214 9.09 -1.88 14.74
CA GLY A 214 8.54 -0.56 14.25
C GLY A 214 8.79 0.64 15.26
N GLY A 215 9.04 1.91 14.82
CA GLY A 215 9.08 3.17 15.65
C GLY A 215 10.41 4.01 15.70
N ALA A 216 10.50 5.35 15.97
CA ALA A 216 9.50 6.45 16.16
C ALA A 216 10.03 7.95 16.37
N ALA A 217 9.53 9.04 15.68
CA ALA A 217 8.84 10.30 16.19
C ALA A 217 8.77 11.79 15.56
N ALA A 218 9.21 12.27 14.36
CA ALA A 218 8.80 13.54 13.63
C ALA A 218 9.22 13.69 12.11
N GLU A 219 8.48 14.12 11.04
CA GLU A 219 7.07 14.22 10.55
C GLU A 219 7.00 14.16 8.97
N THR A 220 6.10 13.36 8.34
CA THR A 220 6.03 13.07 6.86
C THR A 220 4.66 12.46 6.39
N VAL A 221 4.50 12.05 5.12
CA VAL A 221 3.38 11.19 4.62
C VAL A 221 3.91 10.05 3.73
N ALA A 222 3.35 8.84 3.88
CA ALA A 222 3.60 7.67 3.04
C ALA A 222 2.29 7.10 2.45
N ILE A 223 2.38 6.34 1.36
CA ILE A 223 1.31 5.46 0.87
C ILE A 223 1.79 4.02 0.93
N GLU A 224 1.01 3.19 1.60
CA GLU A 224 1.22 1.76 1.85
C GLU A 224 0.13 0.91 1.18
#